data_AF-A0A7K6TQ76-F1
#
_entry.id   AF-A0A7K6TQ76-F1
#
_cell.length_a   1.000
_cell.length_b   1.000
_cell.length_c   1.000
_cell.angle_alpha   90.00
_cell.angle_beta   90.00
_cell.angle_gamma   90.00
#
_symmetry.space_group_name_H-M   'P 1'
#
loop_
_entity.id
_entity.type
_entity.pdbx_description
1 polymer ?
#
loop_
_entity_poly.entity_id
_entity_poly.type
_entity_poly.pdbx_seq_one_letter_code
_entity_poly.pdbx_strand_id
1 'polypeptide(L)' 'QVRGLCGTYNGWQEDEFSTPAGDVEVGVAAFVTKFQVGSGCPRPVPLQPCPGAPELPGTTCAVLHSPAFQ' A
#
# COMPACT_ATOMS: atom_id res chain seq x y z
N GLN A 1 19.00 -1.76 -11.55
CA GLN A 1 18.14 -1.47 -10.37
C GLN A 1 16.71 -1.33 -10.87
N VAL A 2 15.75 -2.03 -10.27
CA VAL A 2 14.31 -1.80 -10.57
C VAL A 2 13.76 -0.71 -9.66
N ARG A 3 12.72 -0.01 -10.10
CA ARG A 3 11.94 0.95 -9.30
C ARG A 3 10.50 0.87 -9.77
N GLY A 4 9.56 0.75 -8.84
CA GLY A 4 8.15 0.60 -9.15
C GLY A 4 7.33 0.60 -7.87
N LEU A 5 6.03 0.37 -8.01
CA LEU A 5 5.15 0.20 -6.84
C LEU A 5 5.53 -1.01 -5.97
N CYS A 6 6.32 -1.95 -6.52
CA CYS A 6 6.89 -3.10 -5.81
C CYS A 6 8.35 -2.87 -5.36
N GLY A 7 8.79 -1.61 -5.29
CA GLY A 7 10.07 -1.20 -4.73
C GLY A 7 11.31 -1.45 -5.58
N THR A 8 12.43 -1.71 -4.90
CA THR A 8 13.78 -1.63 -5.48
C THR A 8 14.47 -2.99 -5.66
N TYR A 9 13.93 -4.05 -5.06
CA TYR A 9 14.43 -5.43 -5.09
C TYR A 9 15.90 -5.55 -4.64
N ASN A 10 16.31 -4.79 -3.62
CA ASN A 10 17.66 -4.87 -3.05
C ASN A 10 17.69 -5.49 -1.64
N GLY A 11 16.52 -5.81 -1.06
CA GLY A 11 16.40 -6.36 0.29
C GLY A 11 16.34 -5.31 1.41
N TRP A 12 16.35 -4.02 1.07
CA TRP A 12 16.33 -2.91 2.02
C TRP A 12 14.93 -2.28 2.08
N GLN A 13 14.11 -2.75 3.01
CA GLN A 13 12.71 -2.33 3.08
C GLN A 13 12.52 -0.82 3.31
N GLU A 14 13.50 -0.17 3.91
CA GLU A 14 13.53 1.28 4.17
C GLU A 14 13.58 2.16 2.90
N ASP A 15 13.97 1.60 1.75
CA ASP A 15 14.08 2.34 0.49
C ASP A 15 13.03 1.95 -0.56
N GLU A 16 12.09 1.07 -0.21
CA GLU A 16 11.07 0.56 -1.12
C GLU A 16 10.15 1.67 -1.67
N PHE A 17 10.06 2.80 -0.97
CA PHE A 17 9.37 4.01 -1.45
C PHE A 17 10.25 4.94 -2.30
N SER A 18 11.27 4.36 -2.93
CA SER A 18 12.11 4.99 -3.95
C SER A 18 11.30 5.42 -5.18
N THR A 19 11.33 6.70 -5.52
CA THR A 19 10.65 7.24 -6.69
C THR A 19 11.52 7.13 -7.96
N PRO A 20 10.94 7.36 -9.16
CA PRO A 20 11.70 7.45 -10.41
C PRO A 20 12.73 8.59 -10.42
N ALA A 21 12.55 9.64 -9.60
CA ALA A 21 13.46 10.78 -9.51
C ALA A 21 14.66 10.52 -8.59
N GLY A 22 14.68 9.40 -7.88
CA GLY A 22 15.82 8.99 -7.03
C GLY A 22 15.67 9.33 -5.55
N ASP A 23 14.66 10.11 -5.16
CA ASP A 23 14.28 10.37 -3.76
C ASP A 23 13.50 9.20 -3.16
N VAL A 24 13.37 9.19 -1.83
CA VAL A 24 12.58 8.23 -1.06
C VAL A 24 11.46 9.00 -0.35
N GLU A 25 10.22 8.59 -0.60
CA GLU A 25 9.04 9.18 0.04
C GLU A 25 8.71 8.50 1.37
N VAL A 26 8.12 9.24 2.30
CA VAL A 26 7.76 8.71 3.64
C VAL A 26 6.32 8.17 3.67
N GLY A 27 5.44 8.72 2.83
CA GLY A 27 4.01 8.42 2.83
C GLY A 27 3.56 7.65 1.61
N VAL A 28 2.71 6.63 1.82
CA VAL A 28 2.14 5.81 0.73
C VAL A 28 1.54 6.68 -0.37
N ALA A 29 0.68 7.65 -0.02
CA ALA A 29 0.02 8.52 -1.00
C ALA A 29 1.00 9.40 -1.79
N ALA A 30 2.08 9.88 -1.17
CA ALA A 30 3.11 10.66 -1.84
C ALA A 30 3.90 9.77 -2.82
N PHE A 31 4.30 8.58 -2.35
CA PHE A 31 4.97 7.56 -3.15
C PHE A 31 4.15 7.15 -4.38
N VAL A 32 2.91 6.68 -4.22
CA VAL A 32 2.09 6.23 -5.36
C VAL A 32 1.76 7.34 -6.35
N THR A 33 1.73 8.60 -5.91
CA THR A 33 1.51 9.75 -6.81
C THR A 33 2.67 9.93 -7.80
N LYS A 34 3.92 9.62 -7.39
CA LYS A 34 5.11 9.73 -8.25
C LYS A 34 5.16 8.69 -9.38
N PHE A 35 4.29 7.67 -9.34
CA PHE A 35 4.20 6.61 -10.34
C PHE A 35 2.95 6.69 -11.22
N GLN A 36 2.16 7.77 -11.12
CA GLN A 36 1.02 7.98 -12.01
C GLN A 36 1.49 8.28 -13.43
N VAL A 37 1.00 7.53 -14.41
CA VAL A 37 1.36 7.68 -15.82
C VAL A 37 0.51 8.77 -16.51
N GLY A 38 -0.74 8.94 -16.08
CA GLY A 38 -1.68 9.92 -16.66
C GLY A 38 -1.78 11.20 -15.83
N SER A 39 -1.73 12.36 -16.49
CA SER A 39 -1.85 13.67 -15.83
C SER A 39 -3.25 13.98 -15.28
N GLY A 40 -4.26 13.21 -15.68
CA GLY A 40 -5.65 13.33 -15.20
C GLY A 40 -6.03 12.35 -14.10
N CYS A 41 -5.09 11.56 -13.57
CA CYS A 41 -5.37 10.62 -12.50
C CYS A 41 -5.68 11.37 -11.20
N PRO A 42 -6.77 11.01 -10.47
CA PRO A 42 -7.08 11.64 -9.20
C PRO A 42 -6.02 11.30 -8.16
N ARG A 43 -5.78 12.23 -7.23
CA ARG A 43 -4.88 11.98 -6.11
C ARG A 43 -5.46 10.88 -5.21
N PRO A 44 -4.68 9.87 -4.81
CA PRO A 44 -5.14 8.81 -3.93
C PRO A 44 -5.54 9.40 -2.57
N VAL A 45 -6.76 9.06 -2.14
CA VAL A 45 -7.31 9.42 -0.83
C VAL A 45 -7.23 8.18 0.05
N PRO A 46 -6.74 8.28 1.30
CA PRO A 46 -6.74 7.16 2.23
C PRO A 46 -8.16 6.60 2.37
N LEU A 47 -8.33 5.32 2.07
CA LEU A 47 -9.58 4.63 2.35
C LEU A 47 -9.73 4.55 3.87
N GLN A 48 -10.85 5.02 4.42
CA GLN A 48 -11.23 4.66 5.78
C GLN A 48 -11.76 3.23 5.75
N PRO A 49 -11.14 2.27 6.42
CA PRO A 49 -11.69 0.93 6.53
C PRO A 49 -13.00 1.01 7.32
N CYS A 50 -14.09 0.48 6.74
CA CYS A 50 -15.41 0.32 7.35
C CYS A 50 -16.12 1.60 7.86
N PRO A 51 -16.51 2.56 6.99
CA PRO A 51 -17.41 3.62 7.40
C PRO A 51 -18.86 3.11 7.38
N GLY A 52 -19.40 2.77 8.55
CA GLY A 52 -20.84 2.55 8.74
C GLY A 52 -21.43 1.22 8.24
N ALA A 53 -20.66 0.12 8.19
CA ALA A 53 -21.26 -1.19 7.91
C ALA A 53 -21.99 -1.74 9.15
N PRO A 54 -23.32 -1.96 9.12
CA PRO A 54 -23.93 -2.94 9.99
C PRO A 54 -23.48 -4.31 9.49
N GLU A 55 -22.63 -4.96 10.28
CA GLU A 55 -22.27 -6.38 10.14
C GLU A 55 -21.67 -6.78 8.76
N LEU A 56 -20.40 -6.44 8.52
CA LEU A 56 -19.52 -7.24 7.65
C LEU A 56 -18.54 -8.05 8.53
N PRO A 57 -18.16 -9.27 8.12
CA PRO A 57 -17.95 -10.42 8.99
C PRO A 57 -16.57 -10.40 9.65
N GLY A 58 -16.44 -9.67 10.77
CA GLY A 58 -15.30 -9.81 11.68
C GLY A 58 -15.09 -11.27 12.14
N THR A 59 -16.13 -12.11 12.06
CA THR A 59 -16.07 -13.55 12.35
C THR A 59 -15.42 -14.38 11.24
N THR A 60 -15.54 -14.03 9.96
CA THR A 60 -14.97 -14.85 8.87
C THR A 60 -13.45 -14.75 8.83
N CYS A 61 -12.88 -13.56 9.00
CA CYS A 61 -11.42 -13.39 9.00
C CYS A 61 -10.77 -13.89 10.29
N ALA A 62 -11.53 -14.07 11.38
CA ALA A 62 -11.01 -14.61 12.63
C ALA A 62 -10.40 -16.01 12.49
N VAL A 63 -10.81 -16.78 11.47
CA VAL A 63 -10.23 -18.10 11.16
C VAL A 63 -8.73 -18.05 10.92
N LEU A 64 -8.20 -16.94 10.38
CA LEU A 64 -6.77 -16.75 10.14
C LEU A 64 -5.95 -16.73 11.44
N HIS A 65 -6.60 -16.49 12.59
CA HIS A 65 -5.99 -16.53 13.92
C HIS A 65 -6.38 -17.80 14.71
N SER A 66 -7.03 -18.78 14.07
CA SER A 66 -7.45 -20.02 14.72
C SER A 66 -6.30 -21.03 14.84
N PRO A 67 -6.44 -22.09 15.65
CA PRO A 67 -5.43 -23.15 15.76
C PRO A 67 -5.12 -23.89 14.45
N ALA A 68 -5.98 -23.78 13.43
CA ALA A 68 -5.72 -24.36 12.12
C ALA A 68 -4.53 -23.71 11.40
N PHE A 69 -4.14 -22.49 11.81
CA PHE A 69 -3.07 -21.68 11.21
C PHE A 69 -1.96 -21.32 12.23
N GLN A 70 -1.87 -22.04 13.36
CA GLN A 70 -0.72 -22.00 14.27
C GLN A 70 0.31 -23.05 13.86
#